data_AF-A0A970FS98-F1
#
_entry.id   AF-A0A970FS98-F1
#
_cell.length_a   1.000
_cell.length_b   1.000
_cell.length_c   1.000
_cell.angle_alpha   90.00
_cell.angle_beta   90.00
_cell.angle_gamma   90.00
#
_symmetry.space_group_name_H-M   'P 1'
#
loop_
_entity.id
_entity.type
_entity.pdbx_description
1 polymer ?
#
loop_
_entity_poly.entity_id
_entity_poly.type
_entity_poly.pdbx_seq_one_letter_code
_entity_poly.pdbx_strand_id
1 'polypeptide(L)'
;MKLRKKGRVIILTTTLIIALLFGGCTTLESTDQTSSPSTAPTTQTVKPTATPSPTVTPTPEPTPTPAPVTDPAKLYVPPEDLPGYTAPAARSDGSFTKEMASGQIRWWVYDGKTLTDQAMDDENPIAFGEAETYTDIQGVLTYRGNHQRNQPAWGSADVAEKQLEIVWTHDIGAISGHNSWWPGSGWTGQPLLVNWPEETRKVMGLYPEMKEKDLVEVIYPVFDGHIYFLDLATGKRTRDPISVGFGMKGTGAVDPRGYPLFYT
;
A
#
# COMPACT_ATOMS: atom_id res chain seq x y z
N MET A 1 -39.74 47.34 24.54
CA MET A 1 -40.48 47.16 23.27
C MET A 1 -41.09 45.76 23.27
N LYS A 2 -42.38 45.65 22.88
CA LYS A 2 -43.28 44.49 23.07
C LYS A 2 -42.91 43.26 22.22
N LEU A 3 -43.29 42.09 22.74
CA LEU A 3 -43.34 40.76 22.09
C LEU A 3 -43.90 40.77 20.66
N ARG A 4 -43.42 39.83 19.83
CA ARG A 4 -44.32 38.97 19.02
C ARG A 4 -43.64 37.67 18.56
N LYS A 5 -44.22 36.55 18.99
CA LYS A 5 -44.10 35.20 18.41
C LYS A 5 -44.60 35.17 16.96
N LYS A 6 -44.00 34.32 16.13
CA LYS A 6 -44.53 33.61 14.93
C LYS A 6 -43.31 32.92 14.28
N GLY A 7 -43.29 31.68 13.84
CA GLY A 7 -44.19 30.54 13.79
C GLY A 7 -43.34 29.39 13.20
N ARG A 8 -43.53 28.16 13.68
CA ARG A 8 -42.82 26.97 13.19
C ARG A 8 -43.22 26.67 11.74
N VAL A 9 -42.23 26.47 10.88
CA VAL A 9 -42.42 25.85 9.56
C VAL A 9 -41.45 24.67 9.50
N ILE A 10 -42.01 23.47 9.66
CA ILE A 10 -41.33 22.19 9.47
C ILE A 10 -41.51 21.85 7.98
N ILE A 11 -40.41 21.85 7.22
CA ILE A 11 -40.39 21.32 5.85
C ILE A 11 -39.71 19.95 5.94
N LEU A 12 -40.54 18.91 5.94
CA LEU A 12 -40.14 17.53 5.70
C LEU A 12 -40.00 17.36 4.18
N THR A 13 -38.77 17.29 3.68
CA THR A 13 -38.49 16.81 2.31
C THR A 13 -37.96 15.38 2.39
N THR A 14 -38.89 14.43 2.27
CA THR A 14 -38.63 13.01 2.05
C THR A 14 -38.32 12.80 0.57
N THR A 15 -37.09 12.42 0.24
CA THR A 15 -36.72 11.96 -1.11
C THR A 15 -36.22 10.52 -1.04
N LEU A 16 -37.16 9.66 -1.40
CA LEU A 16 -37.11 8.30 -1.93
C LEU A 16 -35.72 7.76 -2.37
N ILE A 17 -35.23 6.73 -1.68
CA ILE A 17 -34.24 5.76 -2.18
C ILE A 17 -35.02 4.57 -2.74
N ILE A 18 -35.02 4.40 -4.07
CA ILE A 18 -35.41 3.14 -4.72
C ILE A 18 -34.44 2.91 -5.88
N ALA A 19 -33.62 1.84 -5.76
CA ALA A 19 -33.42 0.79 -6.77
C ALA A 19 -32.09 0.07 -6.55
N LEU A 20 -32.13 -1.10 -5.90
CA LEU A 20 -31.46 -2.37 -6.27
C LEU A 20 -31.37 -3.32 -5.07
N LEU A 21 -32.54 -3.77 -4.58
CA LEU A 21 -32.66 -4.99 -3.78
C LEU A 21 -33.95 -5.71 -4.23
N PHE A 22 -33.82 -6.57 -5.24
CA PHE A 22 -34.78 -7.63 -5.53
C PHE A 22 -34.04 -8.90 -5.95
N GLY A 23 -34.30 -9.97 -5.19
CA GLY A 23 -33.94 -11.36 -5.51
C GLY A 23 -32.92 -11.94 -4.52
N GLY A 24 -33.27 -12.80 -3.56
CA GLY A 24 -34.56 -13.37 -3.20
C GLY A 24 -34.46 -13.96 -1.78
N CYS A 25 -35.55 -13.84 -1.03
CA CYS A 25 -35.75 -14.50 0.24
C CYS A 25 -36.77 -15.62 -0.02
N THR A 26 -36.41 -16.88 0.23
CA THR A 26 -37.41 -17.92 0.51
C THR A 26 -36.97 -18.70 1.73
N THR A 27 -37.87 -18.70 2.70
CA THR A 27 -37.86 -19.31 4.03
C THR A 27 -37.88 -20.82 3.96
N LEU A 28 -37.17 -21.50 4.87
CA LEU A 28 -37.46 -22.88 5.24
C LEU A 28 -37.77 -22.94 6.75
N GLU A 29 -39.01 -23.32 7.02
CA GLU A 29 -39.56 -23.60 8.34
C GLU A 29 -38.97 -24.89 8.92
N SER A 30 -38.91 -24.91 10.25
CA SER A 30 -38.54 -26.04 11.08
C SER A 30 -39.73 -26.98 11.29
N THR A 31 -39.52 -28.30 11.26
CA THR A 31 -40.39 -29.24 11.99
C THR A 31 -39.58 -30.44 12.47
N ASP A 32 -39.89 -30.84 13.70
CA ASP A 32 -39.20 -31.74 14.59
C ASP A 32 -39.72 -33.20 14.49
N GLN A 33 -38.88 -34.14 14.92
CA GLN A 33 -39.17 -35.47 15.52
C GLN A 33 -39.60 -36.72 14.71
N THR A 34 -38.69 -37.71 14.77
CA THR A 34 -38.83 -39.08 15.33
C THR A 34 -39.69 -40.15 14.62
N SER A 35 -39.06 -41.21 14.11
CA SER A 35 -39.21 -42.62 14.58
C SER A 35 -38.48 -43.65 13.69
N SER A 36 -37.74 -44.56 14.34
CA SER A 36 -37.19 -45.81 13.75
C SER A 36 -38.29 -46.89 13.63
N PRO A 37 -38.09 -47.98 12.86
CA PRO A 37 -37.43 -49.14 13.46
C PRO A 37 -36.45 -49.92 12.55
N SER A 38 -35.55 -50.59 13.29
CA SER A 38 -34.59 -51.65 12.98
C SER A 38 -35.02 -52.73 11.97
N THR A 39 -34.08 -53.14 11.10
CA THR A 39 -33.81 -54.55 10.78
C THR A 39 -32.35 -54.73 10.34
N ALA A 40 -31.65 -55.70 10.91
CA ALA A 40 -30.38 -56.27 10.42
C ALA A 40 -30.53 -57.81 10.44
N PRO A 41 -29.62 -58.65 9.87
CA PRO A 41 -28.45 -58.38 9.03
C PRO A 41 -28.38 -59.28 7.76
N THR A 42 -27.44 -59.05 6.84
CA THR A 42 -26.85 -60.15 6.05
C THR A 42 -25.37 -59.90 5.85
N THR A 43 -24.58 -60.83 6.39
CA THR A 43 -23.13 -60.90 6.32
C THR A 43 -22.66 -61.15 4.89
N GLN A 44 -21.78 -60.30 4.36
CA GLN A 44 -20.89 -60.66 3.27
C GLN A 44 -19.45 -60.32 3.66
N THR A 45 -18.62 -61.37 3.68
CA THR A 45 -17.17 -61.32 3.92
C THR A 45 -16.48 -60.69 2.71
N VAL A 46 -15.85 -59.53 2.88
CA VAL A 46 -14.98 -58.94 1.86
C VAL A 46 -13.51 -59.10 2.29
N LYS A 47 -12.73 -59.72 1.42
CA LYS A 47 -11.28 -59.95 1.53
C LYS A 47 -10.53 -58.61 1.43
N PRO A 48 -9.45 -58.37 2.20
CA PRO A 48 -8.75 -57.09 2.17
C PRO A 48 -7.96 -56.90 0.87
N THR A 49 -8.21 -55.78 0.18
CA THR A 49 -7.40 -55.29 -0.94
C THR A 49 -6.28 -54.40 -0.40
N ALA A 50 -5.04 -54.64 -0.84
CA ALA A 50 -3.87 -53.85 -0.44
C ALA A 50 -3.95 -52.40 -0.99
N THR A 51 -3.75 -51.43 -0.11
CA THR A 51 -3.62 -50.00 -0.43
C THR A 51 -2.30 -49.74 -1.16
N PRO A 52 -2.27 -49.06 -2.33
CA PRO A 52 -1.01 -48.67 -2.95
C PRO A 52 -0.33 -47.54 -2.15
N SER A 53 0.98 -47.66 -1.97
CA SER A 53 1.85 -46.64 -1.35
C SER A 53 1.91 -45.37 -2.22
N PRO A 54 1.90 -44.14 -1.65
CA PRO A 54 1.97 -42.92 -2.44
C PRO A 54 3.33 -42.82 -3.16
N THR A 55 3.28 -42.59 -4.47
CA THR A 55 4.46 -42.27 -5.27
C THR A 55 4.85 -40.82 -5.01
N VAL A 56 6.09 -40.58 -4.59
CA VAL A 56 6.64 -39.24 -4.38
C VAL A 56 6.86 -38.61 -5.75
N THR A 57 6.02 -37.65 -6.12
CA THR A 57 6.27 -36.80 -7.30
C THR A 57 7.46 -35.89 -6.99
N PRO A 58 8.52 -35.84 -7.82
CA PRO A 58 9.61 -34.89 -7.61
C PRO A 58 9.07 -33.46 -7.71
N THR A 59 9.33 -32.64 -6.69
CA THR A 59 9.09 -31.20 -6.73
C THR A 59 9.84 -30.63 -7.94
N PRO A 60 9.18 -29.89 -8.84
CA PRO A 60 9.88 -29.26 -9.97
C PRO A 60 10.95 -28.32 -9.42
N GLU A 61 12.17 -28.48 -9.94
CA GLU A 61 13.28 -27.56 -9.68
C GLU A 61 12.85 -26.14 -10.12
N PRO A 62 13.07 -25.09 -9.30
CA PRO A 62 12.68 -23.75 -9.67
C PRO A 62 13.38 -23.37 -10.97
N THR A 63 12.60 -22.99 -11.97
CA THR A 63 13.14 -22.41 -13.20
C THR A 63 13.96 -21.18 -12.80
N PRO A 64 15.22 -21.04 -13.25
CA PRO A 64 16.02 -19.88 -12.92
C PRO A 64 15.28 -18.63 -13.37
N THR A 65 14.96 -17.75 -12.41
CA THR A 65 14.43 -16.42 -12.69
C THR A 65 15.41 -15.74 -13.64
N PRO A 66 14.96 -15.19 -14.80
CA PRO A 66 15.84 -14.43 -15.66
C PRO A 66 16.52 -13.33 -14.84
N ALA A 67 17.82 -13.14 -15.05
CA ALA A 67 18.56 -12.10 -14.34
C ALA A 67 17.85 -10.76 -14.55
N PRO A 68 17.60 -9.98 -13.48
CA PRO A 68 16.91 -8.69 -13.60
C PRO A 68 17.70 -7.82 -14.57
N VAL A 69 17.00 -7.22 -15.53
CA VAL A 69 17.62 -6.24 -16.42
C VAL A 69 17.86 -4.99 -15.59
N THR A 70 19.10 -4.74 -15.20
CA THR A 70 19.49 -3.60 -14.38
C THR A 70 20.07 -2.44 -15.18
N ASP A 71 20.23 -2.61 -16.49
CA ASP A 71 20.80 -1.63 -17.41
C ASP A 71 19.79 -0.51 -17.71
N PRO A 72 20.01 0.73 -17.23
CA PRO A 72 19.09 1.85 -17.46
C PRO A 72 18.86 2.13 -18.95
N ALA A 73 19.84 1.87 -19.82
CA ALA A 73 19.71 2.09 -21.25
C ALA A 73 18.75 1.09 -21.93
N LYS A 74 18.59 -0.12 -21.36
CA LYS A 74 17.63 -1.14 -21.83
C LYS A 74 16.24 -0.96 -21.24
N LEU A 75 16.15 -0.25 -20.12
CA LEU A 75 14.91 0.08 -19.41
C LEU A 75 14.37 1.46 -19.78
N TYR A 76 15.14 2.24 -20.54
CA TYR A 76 14.71 3.53 -21.06
C TYR A 76 13.46 3.35 -21.90
N VAL A 77 12.43 4.11 -21.56
CA VAL A 77 11.22 4.22 -22.35
C VAL A 77 11.31 5.54 -23.10
N PRO A 78 11.61 5.53 -24.41
CA PRO A 78 11.62 6.74 -25.21
C PRO A 78 10.24 7.40 -25.12
N PRO A 79 10.14 8.67 -24.72
CA PRO A 79 8.85 9.35 -24.61
C PRO A 79 8.04 9.27 -25.91
N GLU A 80 8.70 9.28 -27.08
CA GLU A 80 8.10 9.12 -28.40
C GLU A 80 7.36 7.79 -28.62
N ASP A 81 7.71 6.73 -27.88
CA ASP A 81 7.04 5.44 -27.95
C ASP A 81 5.76 5.39 -27.09
N LEU A 82 5.54 6.39 -26.23
CA LEU A 82 4.38 6.42 -25.35
C LEU A 82 3.09 6.72 -26.14
N PRO A 83 1.99 5.98 -25.89
CA PRO A 83 0.71 6.25 -26.53
C PRO A 83 0.22 7.68 -26.23
N GLY A 84 -0.09 8.44 -27.28
CA GLY A 84 -0.55 9.81 -27.15
C GLY A 84 0.57 10.83 -26.86
N TYR A 85 1.83 10.45 -27.04
CA TYR A 85 2.93 11.41 -26.98
C TYR A 85 2.84 12.43 -28.11
N THR A 86 2.94 13.70 -27.73
CA THR A 86 3.13 14.83 -28.66
C THR A 86 4.45 15.51 -28.28
N ALA A 87 5.32 15.72 -29.27
CA ALA A 87 6.58 16.40 -29.07
C ALA A 87 6.37 17.89 -28.73
N PRO A 88 7.19 18.47 -27.83
CA PRO A 88 7.16 19.90 -27.55
C PRO A 88 7.64 20.73 -28.76
N ALA A 89 6.98 21.86 -29.00
CA ALA A 89 7.43 22.87 -29.96
C ALA A 89 8.09 24.04 -29.24
N ALA A 90 9.37 24.27 -29.53
CA ALA A 90 10.12 25.43 -29.06
C ALA A 90 9.58 26.73 -29.68
N ARG A 91 9.62 27.82 -28.92
CA ARG A 91 9.17 29.16 -29.32
C ARG A 91 10.35 30.14 -29.25
N SER A 92 10.22 31.25 -29.97
CA SER A 92 11.27 32.27 -30.08
C SER A 92 11.62 32.97 -28.77
N ASP A 93 10.80 32.82 -27.72
CA ASP A 93 11.03 33.40 -26.40
C ASP A 93 11.58 32.39 -25.37
N GLY A 94 12.16 31.28 -25.86
CA GLY A 94 12.75 30.24 -25.01
C GLY A 94 11.73 29.36 -24.28
N SER A 95 10.44 29.47 -24.62
CA SER A 95 9.40 28.60 -24.10
C SER A 95 9.15 27.38 -24.99
N PHE A 96 8.64 26.33 -24.38
CA PHE A 96 8.10 25.15 -25.06
C PHE A 96 6.58 25.15 -24.97
N THR A 97 5.94 24.58 -25.99
CA THR A 97 4.49 24.37 -26.02
C THR A 97 4.18 22.93 -26.39
N LYS A 98 3.13 22.36 -25.81
CA LYS A 98 2.63 21.02 -26.15
C LYS A 98 1.11 21.03 -26.15
N GLU A 99 0.56 20.52 -27.24
CA GLU A 99 -0.87 20.30 -27.38
C GLU A 99 -1.28 19.05 -26.59
N MET A 100 -2.35 19.17 -25.81
CA MET A 100 -2.98 18.10 -25.07
C MET A 100 -4.47 18.03 -25.45
N ALA A 101 -5.12 16.92 -25.11
CA ALA A 101 -6.55 16.75 -25.38
C ALA A 101 -7.44 17.84 -24.72
N SER A 102 -6.98 18.43 -23.61
CA SER A 102 -7.70 19.47 -22.85
C SER A 102 -7.21 20.90 -23.11
N GLY A 103 -6.25 21.11 -24.01
CA GLY A 103 -5.70 22.42 -24.34
C GLY A 103 -4.18 22.42 -24.52
N GLN A 104 -3.58 23.60 -24.65
CA GLN A 104 -2.14 23.77 -24.82
C GLN A 104 -1.47 24.08 -23.47
N ILE A 105 -0.39 23.36 -23.15
CA ILE A 105 0.52 23.75 -22.07
C ILE A 105 1.71 24.51 -22.64
N ARG A 106 2.22 25.46 -21.85
CA ARG A 106 3.42 26.24 -22.14
C ARG A 106 4.32 26.29 -20.92
N TRP A 107 5.61 26.04 -21.10
CA TRP A 107 6.60 26.03 -20.02
C TRP A 107 7.95 26.56 -20.47
N TRP A 108 8.82 26.83 -19.50
CA TRP A 108 10.23 27.18 -19.69
C TRP A 108 11.07 26.19 -18.92
N VAL A 109 12.24 25.83 -19.44
CA VAL A 109 13.22 25.00 -18.74
C VAL A 109 14.35 25.91 -18.28
N TYR A 110 14.80 25.75 -17.04
CA TYR A 110 15.84 26.58 -16.44
C TYR A 110 16.90 25.69 -15.79
N ASP A 111 18.16 25.87 -16.16
CA ASP A 111 19.31 25.07 -15.68
C ASP A 111 19.95 25.63 -14.40
N GLY A 112 19.32 26.64 -13.79
CA GLY A 112 19.83 27.37 -12.63
C GLY A 112 20.53 28.69 -12.98
N LYS A 113 20.94 28.91 -14.23
CA LYS A 113 21.60 30.14 -14.71
C LYS A 113 20.93 30.75 -15.93
N THR A 114 20.44 29.93 -16.85
CA THR A 114 19.88 30.33 -18.14
C THR A 114 18.64 29.51 -18.50
N LEU A 115 17.79 30.10 -19.33
CA LEU A 115 16.74 29.35 -20.02
C LEU A 115 17.41 28.40 -21.00
N THR A 116 16.98 27.14 -20.98
CA THR A 116 17.55 26.08 -21.82
C THR A 116 16.65 25.79 -23.01
N ASP A 117 17.29 25.51 -24.15
CA ASP A 117 16.63 25.04 -25.37
C ASP A 117 16.48 23.51 -25.41
N GLN A 118 16.89 22.80 -24.34
CA GLN A 118 16.66 21.37 -24.15
C GLN A 118 15.37 21.15 -23.35
N ALA A 119 14.41 20.47 -23.99
CA ALA A 119 13.10 20.18 -23.40
C ALA A 119 13.12 19.02 -22.39
N MET A 120 14.13 18.14 -22.48
CA MET A 120 14.31 16.95 -21.66
C MET A 120 15.79 16.82 -21.28
N ASP A 121 16.06 16.30 -20.09
CA ASP A 121 17.40 15.95 -19.63
C ASP A 121 17.73 14.52 -20.08
N ASP A 122 18.56 14.39 -21.12
CA ASP A 122 19.00 13.08 -21.63
C ASP A 122 19.93 12.35 -20.65
N GLU A 123 20.47 13.03 -19.62
CA GLU A 123 21.32 12.40 -18.61
C GLU A 123 20.53 11.54 -17.62
N ASN A 124 19.22 11.77 -17.49
CA ASN A 124 18.33 11.06 -16.57
C ASN A 124 17.16 10.40 -17.32
N PRO A 125 17.42 9.29 -18.05
CA PRO A 125 16.38 8.58 -18.79
C PRO A 125 15.24 8.13 -17.89
N ILE A 126 13.99 8.33 -18.35
CA ILE A 126 12.82 7.73 -17.70
C ILE A 126 12.89 6.22 -17.95
N ALA A 127 13.28 5.49 -16.90
CA ALA A 127 13.39 4.04 -16.93
C ALA A 127 12.36 3.42 -15.97
N PHE A 128 11.67 2.39 -16.44
CA PHE A 128 10.80 1.57 -15.60
C PHE A 128 11.45 0.20 -15.41
N GLY A 129 12.36 0.12 -14.43
CA GLY A 129 13.18 -1.06 -14.19
C GLY A 129 12.43 -2.26 -13.63
N GLU A 130 13.17 -3.34 -13.38
CA GLU A 130 12.65 -4.48 -12.63
C GLU A 130 12.41 -4.12 -11.17
N ALA A 131 11.51 -4.84 -10.49
CA ALA A 131 11.15 -4.60 -9.10
C ALA A 131 12.38 -4.54 -8.16
N GLU A 132 13.36 -5.41 -8.42
CA GLU A 132 14.58 -5.58 -7.63
C GLU A 132 15.53 -4.37 -7.74
N THR A 133 15.39 -3.54 -8.77
CA THR A 133 16.22 -2.34 -8.96
C THR A 133 15.61 -1.08 -8.35
N TYR A 134 14.46 -1.21 -7.67
CA TYR A 134 13.73 -0.07 -7.14
C TYR A 134 14.48 0.66 -6.02
N THR A 135 15.12 -0.09 -5.12
CA THR A 135 15.81 0.44 -3.95
C THR A 135 16.85 -0.55 -3.44
N ASP A 136 18.02 -0.04 -3.02
CA ASP A 136 19.02 -0.83 -2.29
C ASP A 136 18.73 -0.89 -0.78
N ILE A 137 17.74 -0.13 -0.30
CA ILE A 137 17.40 -0.06 1.12
C ILE A 137 16.53 -1.25 1.49
N GLN A 138 16.97 -1.99 2.49
CA GLN A 138 16.24 -3.16 2.96
C GLN A 138 14.94 -2.77 3.66
N GLY A 139 13.83 -3.37 3.21
CA GLY A 139 12.52 -3.19 3.82
C GLY A 139 11.39 -3.06 2.81
N VAL A 140 10.31 -2.42 3.25
CA VAL A 140 9.10 -2.16 2.46
C VAL A 140 8.83 -0.66 2.51
N LEU A 141 9.44 0.08 1.58
CA LEU A 141 9.54 1.55 1.61
C LEU A 141 8.34 2.26 0.98
N THR A 142 7.46 1.55 0.29
CA THR A 142 6.28 2.10 -0.37
C THR A 142 5.15 1.07 -0.36
N TYR A 143 3.96 1.46 -0.85
CA TYR A 143 2.83 0.53 -0.96
C TYR A 143 3.24 -0.70 -1.76
N ARG A 144 3.14 -1.88 -1.13
CA ARG A 144 3.57 -3.17 -1.72
C ARG A 144 5.02 -3.16 -2.25
N GLY A 145 5.89 -2.40 -1.60
CA GLY A 145 7.36 -2.51 -1.62
C GLY A 145 8.12 -1.89 -2.78
N ASN A 146 7.54 -1.78 -3.97
CA ASN A 146 8.22 -1.24 -5.15
C ASN A 146 7.26 -0.51 -6.10
N HIS A 147 7.77 0.01 -7.21
CA HIS A 147 7.00 0.69 -8.27
C HIS A 147 5.99 -0.22 -8.99
N GLN A 148 6.23 -1.54 -9.04
CA GLN A 148 5.29 -2.53 -9.58
C GLN A 148 4.20 -2.93 -8.58
N ARG A 149 4.31 -2.53 -7.31
CA ARG A 149 3.36 -2.82 -6.23
C ARG A 149 3.15 -4.32 -6.02
N ASN A 150 4.19 -5.14 -6.06
CA ASN A 150 4.07 -6.61 -6.00
C ASN A 150 4.86 -7.30 -4.88
N GLN A 151 5.61 -6.57 -4.05
CA GLN A 151 6.50 -7.14 -3.03
C GLN A 151 6.22 -6.55 -1.62
N PRO A 152 5.15 -6.96 -0.93
CA PRO A 152 4.76 -6.39 0.37
C PRO A 152 5.58 -6.91 1.57
N ALA A 153 6.75 -7.52 1.34
CA ALA A 153 7.59 -8.12 2.38
C ALA A 153 9.07 -8.02 1.99
N TRP A 154 9.94 -8.11 3.00
CA TRP A 154 11.38 -8.16 2.82
C TRP A 154 11.97 -9.33 3.62
N GLY A 155 12.89 -10.08 2.99
CA GLY A 155 13.56 -11.23 3.60
C GLY A 155 12.66 -12.47 3.74
N SER A 156 13.15 -13.44 4.52
CA SER A 156 12.47 -14.69 4.84
C SER A 156 12.51 -14.93 6.34
N ALA A 157 11.45 -15.51 6.91
CA ALA A 157 11.43 -15.97 8.29
C ALA A 157 11.51 -17.50 8.34
N ASP A 158 12.26 -18.02 9.31
CA ASP A 158 12.19 -19.45 9.65
C ASP A 158 10.99 -19.67 10.57
N VAL A 159 9.99 -20.40 10.07
CA VAL A 159 8.72 -20.62 10.77
C VAL A 159 8.58 -22.11 11.08
N ALA A 160 9.20 -22.54 12.17
CA ALA A 160 9.18 -23.93 12.61
C ALA A 160 7.82 -24.35 13.22
N GLU A 161 7.31 -23.54 14.15
CA GLU A 161 6.14 -23.91 14.98
C GLU A 161 4.80 -23.63 14.29
N LYS A 162 4.79 -22.79 13.24
CA LYS A 162 3.58 -22.36 12.50
C LYS A 162 2.49 -21.76 13.40
N GLN A 163 2.90 -21.12 14.50
CA GLN A 163 2.04 -20.37 15.40
C GLN A 163 2.35 -18.88 15.33
N LEU A 164 1.37 -18.05 15.69
CA LEU A 164 1.51 -16.60 15.76
C LEU A 164 1.23 -16.14 17.18
N GLU A 165 2.03 -15.20 17.65
CA GLU A 165 1.82 -14.51 18.93
C GLU A 165 1.95 -12.99 18.76
N ILE A 166 1.39 -12.27 19.72
CA ILE A 166 1.54 -10.82 19.78
C ILE A 166 2.86 -10.51 20.52
N VAL A 167 3.84 -9.98 19.78
CA VAL A 167 5.14 -9.59 20.37
C VAL A 167 5.04 -8.22 21.05
N TRP A 168 4.28 -7.29 20.48
CA TRP A 168 3.97 -5.99 21.06
C TRP A 168 2.75 -5.36 20.39
N THR A 169 2.18 -4.35 21.03
CA THR A 169 1.09 -3.53 20.50
C THR A 169 1.42 -2.05 20.65
N HIS A 170 0.92 -1.21 19.74
CA HIS A 170 1.02 0.25 19.84
C HIS A 170 -0.35 0.88 19.64
N ASP A 171 -0.78 1.70 20.59
CA ASP A 171 -2.05 2.40 20.50
C ASP A 171 -1.94 3.61 19.58
N ILE A 172 -2.94 3.75 18.70
CA ILE A 172 -3.07 4.88 17.77
C ILE A 172 -4.42 5.57 17.99
N GLY A 173 -4.48 6.84 17.57
CA GLY A 173 -5.67 7.65 17.76
C GLY A 173 -6.81 7.35 16.77
N ALA A 174 -7.74 8.30 16.73
CA ALA A 174 -8.86 8.33 15.81
C ALA A 174 -9.28 9.77 15.53
N ILE A 175 -9.96 9.99 14.40
CA ILE A 175 -10.64 11.26 14.12
C ILE A 175 -12.13 11.10 14.37
N SER A 176 -12.71 12.08 15.06
CA SER A 176 -14.14 12.25 15.24
C SER A 176 -14.65 13.48 14.49
N GLY A 177 -15.74 13.33 13.74
CA GLY A 177 -16.39 14.47 13.06
C GLY A 177 -17.74 14.06 12.49
N HIS A 178 -18.71 15.00 12.43
CA HIS A 178 -20.06 14.76 11.89
C HIS A 178 -20.72 13.47 12.42
N ASN A 179 -20.77 13.29 13.75
CA ASN A 179 -21.29 12.08 14.42
C ASN A 179 -20.64 10.76 13.94
N SER A 180 -19.43 10.83 13.38
CA SER A 180 -18.66 9.68 12.91
C SER A 180 -17.34 9.57 13.67
N TRP A 181 -16.88 8.34 13.87
CA TRP A 181 -15.62 7.99 14.55
C TRP A 181 -14.82 7.05 13.65
N TRP A 182 -13.58 7.44 13.37
CA TRP A 182 -12.71 6.74 12.44
C TRP A 182 -11.36 6.44 13.11
N PRO A 183 -11.21 5.25 13.73
CA PRO A 183 -9.95 4.83 14.32
C PRO A 183 -9.04 4.18 13.28
N GLY A 184 -7.77 4.03 13.65
CA GLY A 184 -6.86 3.13 12.94
C GLY A 184 -6.17 3.76 11.74
N SER A 185 -5.71 2.89 10.84
CA SER A 185 -5.22 3.27 9.51
C SER A 185 -6.34 3.10 8.47
N GLY A 186 -6.30 3.92 7.41
CA GLY A 186 -7.31 3.84 6.34
C GLY A 186 -7.13 2.63 5.42
N TRP A 187 -7.67 2.71 4.21
CA TRP A 187 -7.85 1.56 3.32
C TRP A 187 -6.57 0.73 3.09
N THR A 188 -5.51 1.34 2.56
CA THR A 188 -4.27 0.58 2.33
C THR A 188 -3.47 0.49 3.62
N GLY A 189 -3.33 1.61 4.34
CA GLY A 189 -2.88 1.66 5.74
C GLY A 189 -1.68 0.80 6.09
N GLN A 190 -0.81 0.51 5.11
CA GLN A 190 0.28 -0.43 5.28
C GLN A 190 1.41 0.32 6.01
N PRO A 191 1.92 -0.20 7.13
CA PRO A 191 3.12 0.36 7.73
C PRO A 191 4.31 0.15 6.78
N LEU A 192 5.21 1.13 6.76
CA LEU A 192 6.47 1.00 6.07
C LEU A 192 7.49 0.40 7.03
N LEU A 193 8.41 -0.40 6.48
CA LEU A 193 9.52 -0.99 7.21
C LEU A 193 10.79 -0.52 6.56
N VAL A 194 11.69 0.13 7.31
CA VAL A 194 12.93 0.65 6.75
C VAL A 194 14.09 0.27 7.64
N ASN A 195 15.01 -0.54 7.12
CA ASN A 195 16.31 -0.72 7.74
C ASN A 195 17.23 0.41 7.27
N TRP A 196 17.37 1.43 8.12
CA TRP A 196 18.11 2.62 7.75
C TRP A 196 19.63 2.35 7.72
N PRO A 197 20.35 2.82 6.68
CA PRO A 197 21.81 2.83 6.69
C PRO A 197 22.35 3.59 7.91
N GLU A 198 23.49 3.15 8.44
CA GLU A 198 24.10 3.73 9.64
C GLU A 198 24.31 5.24 9.51
N GLU A 199 24.84 5.70 8.38
CA GLU A 199 25.08 7.12 8.12
C GLU A 199 23.78 7.94 8.16
N THR A 200 22.69 7.40 7.59
CA THR A 200 21.36 8.02 7.63
C THR A 200 20.82 8.08 9.06
N ARG A 201 21.00 7.03 9.88
CA ARG A 201 20.60 7.01 11.30
C ARG A 201 21.30 8.08 12.12
N LYS A 202 22.59 8.31 11.88
CA LYS A 202 23.40 9.30 12.62
C LYS A 202 22.88 10.73 12.42
N VAL A 203 22.49 11.09 11.20
CA VAL A 203 22.07 12.46 10.85
C VAL A 203 20.59 12.75 11.12
N MET A 204 19.74 11.73 11.19
CA MET A 204 18.32 11.95 11.43
C MET A 204 17.98 12.21 12.92
N GLY A 205 16.77 12.73 13.15
CA GLY A 205 16.24 13.05 14.48
C GLY A 205 15.76 11.84 15.29
N LEU A 206 16.52 10.74 15.31
CA LEU A 206 16.25 9.59 16.19
C LEU A 206 16.69 9.89 17.63
N TYR A 207 16.05 9.22 18.59
CA TYR A 207 16.56 9.16 19.95
C TYR A 207 17.97 8.50 19.97
N PRO A 208 18.86 8.93 20.89
CA PRO A 208 20.27 8.50 20.89
C PRO A 208 20.47 6.98 20.87
N GLU A 209 19.67 6.23 21.63
CA GLU A 209 19.73 4.78 21.72
C GLU A 209 19.36 4.06 20.41
N MET A 210 18.59 4.72 19.54
CA MET A 210 18.16 4.16 18.26
C MET A 210 19.17 4.41 17.14
N LYS A 211 20.08 5.37 17.31
CA LYS A 211 21.12 5.69 16.31
C LYS A 211 22.18 4.60 16.20
N GLU A 212 22.56 4.04 17.36
CA GLU A 212 23.60 3.00 17.48
C GLU A 212 23.06 1.58 17.21
N LYS A 213 21.73 1.42 17.18
CA LYS A 213 21.08 0.14 16.93
C LYS A 213 21.05 -0.14 15.42
N ASP A 214 21.19 -1.42 15.02
CA ASP A 214 20.74 -1.84 13.70
C ASP A 214 19.19 -1.82 13.63
N LEU A 215 18.67 -0.64 13.31
CA LEU A 215 17.27 -0.31 13.44
C LEU A 215 16.50 -0.68 12.17
N VAL A 216 15.44 -1.46 12.33
CA VAL A 216 14.33 -1.50 11.38
C VAL A 216 13.21 -0.64 11.96
N GLU A 217 12.99 0.52 11.35
CA GLU A 217 11.97 1.47 11.78
C GLU A 217 10.64 1.18 11.07
N VAL A 218 9.59 1.05 11.86
CA VAL A 218 8.20 1.04 11.41
C VAL A 218 7.74 2.49 11.29
N ILE A 219 7.41 2.93 10.08
CA ILE A 219 6.83 4.25 9.84
C ILE A 219 5.37 4.07 9.51
N TYR A 220 4.50 4.67 10.33
CA TYR A 220 3.07 4.40 10.26
C TYR A 220 2.24 5.69 10.24
N PRO A 221 1.94 6.21 9.04
CA PRO A 221 0.93 7.25 8.85
C PRO A 221 -0.44 6.65 9.10
N VAL A 222 -1.22 7.27 9.99
CA VAL A 222 -2.55 6.75 10.34
C VAL A 222 -3.62 7.84 10.28
N PHE A 223 -4.87 7.40 10.45
CA PHE A 223 -6.00 8.26 10.18
C PHE A 223 -6.17 9.38 11.20
N ASP A 224 -5.55 9.28 12.38
CA ASP A 224 -5.60 10.29 13.44
C ASP A 224 -4.78 11.58 13.14
N GLY A 225 -4.07 11.60 12.02
CA GLY A 225 -3.26 12.73 11.59
C GLY A 225 -1.82 12.70 12.08
N HIS A 226 -1.37 11.58 12.66
CA HIS A 226 0.03 11.37 13.04
C HIS A 226 0.74 10.38 12.12
N ILE A 227 2.05 10.58 12.02
CA ILE A 227 3.00 9.59 11.52
C ILE A 227 3.78 9.08 12.72
N TYR A 228 3.59 7.80 13.06
CA TYR A 228 4.29 7.14 14.14
C TYR A 228 5.60 6.51 13.64
N PHE A 229 6.62 6.51 14.50
CA PHE A 229 7.92 5.93 14.23
C PHE A 229 8.27 4.97 15.35
N LEU A 230 8.31 3.67 15.06
CA LEU A 230 8.47 2.61 16.06
C LEU A 230 9.62 1.69 15.70
N ASP A 231 10.26 1.11 16.70
CA ASP A 231 11.24 0.04 16.52
C ASP A 231 10.51 -1.28 16.27
N LEU A 232 10.76 -1.92 15.12
CA LEU A 232 10.08 -3.18 14.75
C LEU A 232 10.26 -4.28 15.81
N ALA A 233 11.41 -4.31 16.50
CA ALA A 233 11.70 -5.34 17.49
C ALA A 233 10.93 -5.16 18.81
N THR A 234 10.61 -3.91 19.19
CA THR A 234 10.11 -3.62 20.55
C THR A 234 8.80 -2.82 20.60
N GLY A 235 8.36 -2.23 19.48
CA GLY A 235 7.22 -1.33 19.42
C GLY A 235 7.44 0.03 20.10
N LYS A 236 8.65 0.29 20.63
CA LYS A 236 8.99 1.57 21.26
C LYS A 236 9.16 2.65 20.21
N ARG A 237 8.85 3.90 20.57
CA ARG A 237 9.06 5.04 19.69
C ARG A 237 10.54 5.26 19.42
N THR A 238 10.88 5.49 18.16
CA THR A 238 12.24 5.81 17.75
C THR A 238 12.51 7.32 17.71
N ARG A 239 11.43 8.10 17.62
CA ARG A 239 11.37 9.57 17.65
C ARG A 239 9.93 10.03 17.89
N ASP A 240 9.76 11.33 18.08
CA ASP A 240 8.43 11.91 18.27
C ASP A 240 7.56 11.75 17.01
N PRO A 241 6.26 11.44 17.15
CA PRO A 241 5.34 11.39 16.01
C PRO A 241 5.24 12.75 15.32
N ILE A 242 5.14 12.74 13.99
CA ILE A 242 4.87 13.96 13.23
C ILE A 242 3.36 14.19 13.21
N SER A 243 2.91 15.35 13.68
CA SER A 243 1.52 15.78 13.54
C SER A 243 1.34 16.49 12.21
N VAL A 244 0.57 15.89 11.32
CA VAL A 244 0.30 16.37 9.95
C VAL A 244 -0.94 17.27 9.91
N GLY A 245 -1.87 17.09 10.86
CA GLY A 245 -3.09 17.88 10.98
C GLY A 245 -4.28 17.41 10.11
N PHE A 246 -4.06 16.41 9.26
CA PHE A 246 -5.10 15.75 8.46
C PHE A 246 -4.90 14.24 8.44
N GLY A 247 -6.01 13.49 8.39
CA GLY A 247 -5.97 12.04 8.46
C GLY A 247 -5.44 11.39 7.18
N MET A 248 -4.54 10.41 7.35
CA MET A 248 -3.94 9.67 6.24
C MET A 248 -4.65 8.33 6.05
N LYS A 249 -5.25 8.12 4.87
CA LYS A 249 -5.87 6.83 4.49
C LYS A 249 -4.95 5.90 3.72
N GLY A 250 -3.97 6.49 3.04
CA GLY A 250 -3.04 5.80 2.16
C GLY A 250 -1.83 5.25 2.89
N THR A 251 -1.06 4.45 2.17
CA THR A 251 0.29 4.06 2.56
C THR A 251 1.25 5.15 2.10
N GLY A 252 2.14 5.60 2.98
CA GLY A 252 3.18 6.55 2.60
C GLY A 252 4.24 5.95 1.69
N ALA A 253 5.26 6.74 1.38
CA ALA A 253 6.47 6.28 0.74
C ALA A 253 7.69 6.97 1.36
N VAL A 254 8.78 6.22 1.49
CA VAL A 254 10.10 6.73 1.80
C VAL A 254 10.91 6.82 0.51
N ASP A 255 11.79 7.81 0.42
CA ASP A 255 12.68 7.94 -0.74
C ASP A 255 13.51 6.65 -0.93
N PRO A 256 13.40 5.98 -2.10
CA PRO A 256 14.07 4.70 -2.34
C PRO A 256 15.59 4.80 -2.34
N ARG A 257 16.17 6.01 -2.33
CA ARG A 257 17.63 6.24 -2.23
C ARG A 257 18.14 6.27 -0.79
N GLY A 258 17.26 6.10 0.20
CA GLY A 258 17.63 6.09 1.61
C GLY A 258 17.80 7.48 2.23
N TYR A 259 17.35 8.54 1.53
CA TYR A 259 17.18 9.84 2.16
C TYR A 259 16.01 9.79 3.14
N PRO A 260 16.12 10.44 4.32
CA PRO A 260 15.03 10.50 5.30
C PRO A 260 13.93 11.48 4.86
N LEU A 261 13.47 11.34 3.62
CA LEU A 261 12.37 12.09 3.02
C LEU A 261 11.14 11.17 2.93
N PHE A 262 9.99 11.76 3.25
CA PHE A 262 8.76 11.03 3.44
C PHE A 262 7.60 11.67 2.67
N TYR A 263 6.79 10.84 2.03
CA TYR A 263 5.66 11.23 1.18
C TYR A 263 4.38 10.54 1.67
N THR A 264 3.28 11.27 1.80
CA THR A 264 1.98 10.78 2.32
C THR A 264 0.82 11.15 1.42
#